data_AF-A0A497GST4-F1
#
_entry.id   AF-A0A497GST4-F1
#
_cell.length_a   1.000
_cell.length_b   1.000
_cell.length_c   1.000
_cell.angle_alpha   90.00
_cell.angle_beta   90.00
_cell.angle_gamma   90.00
#
_symmetry.space_group_name_H-M   'P 1'
#
loop_
_entity.id
_entity.type
_entity.pdbx_description
1 polymer ?
#
loop_
_entity_poly.entity_id
_entity_poly.type
_entity_poly.pdbx_seq_one_letter_code
_entity_poly.pdbx_strand_id
1 'polypeptide(L)'
;MKNRTQIDAIALVNSGYASRRPELLVPRHIAEALGIYPMLPSHARISRYRVASGSIVELVKIEDCAKVKVIEDDRESDVVNVDLVIAPHAAIPLMSDRLISKLGIVILDAGEGLWCFRDEIGKRVRRSMR
;
A
#
# COMPACT_ATOMS: atom_id res chain seq x y z
N MET A 1 -4.87 17.32 20.22
CA MET A 1 -3.73 17.13 19.30
C MET A 1 -3.81 15.70 18.79
N LYS A 2 -4.04 15.46 17.50
CA LYS A 2 -4.07 14.08 16.97
C LYS A 2 -2.62 13.56 16.97
N ASN A 3 -2.34 12.54 17.77
CA ASN A 3 -1.09 11.78 17.65
C ASN A 3 -0.94 11.36 16.19
N ARG A 4 0.10 11.84 15.51
CA ARG A 4 0.46 11.32 14.19
C ARG A 4 1.12 9.98 14.43
N THR A 5 0.34 8.92 14.34
CA THR A 5 0.89 7.57 14.37
C THR A 5 1.45 7.27 12.99
N GLN A 6 2.77 7.08 12.93
CA GLN A 6 3.50 6.65 11.74
C GLN A 6 4.05 5.25 12.02
N ILE A 7 4.07 4.41 11.00
CA ILE A 7 4.71 3.11 11.05
C ILE A 7 5.51 2.91 9.77
N ASP A 8 6.60 2.17 9.87
CA ASP A 8 7.35 1.67 8.73
C ASP A 8 7.01 0.20 8.54
N ALA A 9 6.76 -0.21 7.30
CA ALA A 9 6.35 -1.58 6.98
C ALA A 9 6.82 -1.98 5.58
N ILE A 10 7.15 -3.25 5.43
CA ILE A 10 7.39 -3.84 4.10
C ILE A 10 6.04 -4.06 3.42
N ALA A 11 5.89 -3.55 2.21
CA ALA A 11 4.67 -3.65 1.43
C ALA A 11 4.93 -4.38 0.11
N LEU A 12 4.00 -5.24 -0.28
CA LEU A 12 4.05 -5.95 -1.55
C LEU A 12 3.62 -5.04 -2.70
N VAL A 13 4.45 -4.99 -3.73
CA VAL A 13 4.19 -4.26 -4.98
C VAL A 13 3.50 -5.24 -5.94
N ASN A 14 2.18 -5.13 -6.10
CA ASN A 14 1.38 -6.07 -6.89
C ASN A 14 0.58 -5.35 -8.00
N SER A 15 0.98 -5.54 -9.25
CA SER A 15 0.28 -5.00 -10.42
C SER A 15 -1.10 -5.62 -10.65
N GLY A 16 -1.40 -6.78 -10.05
CA GLY A 16 -2.70 -7.45 -10.13
C GLY A 16 -3.78 -6.83 -9.24
N TYR A 17 -3.42 -5.90 -8.36
CA TYR A 17 -4.39 -5.13 -7.56
C TYR A 17 -4.76 -3.83 -8.28
N ALA A 18 -5.71 -3.92 -9.21
CA ALA A 18 -6.17 -2.80 -10.01
C ALA A 18 -7.15 -1.88 -9.26
N SER A 19 -6.93 -0.56 -9.34
CA SER A 19 -7.75 0.45 -8.65
C SER A 19 -7.80 1.79 -9.40
N ARG A 20 -8.86 2.57 -9.17
CA ARG A 20 -8.99 3.92 -9.77
C ARG A 20 -8.20 4.98 -9.00
N ARG A 21 -8.13 4.85 -7.67
CA ARG A 21 -7.39 5.73 -6.76
C ARG A 21 -6.21 4.96 -6.15
N PRO A 22 -5.15 5.64 -5.66
CA PRO A 22 -4.13 4.96 -4.86
C PRO A 22 -4.78 4.27 -3.67
N GLU A 23 -4.64 2.96 -3.56
CA GLU A 23 -5.14 2.17 -2.43
C GLU A 23 -3.96 1.42 -1.79
N LEU A 24 -3.96 1.40 -0.46
CA LEU A 24 -3.10 0.52 0.32
C LEU A 24 -4.00 -0.43 1.11
N LEU A 25 -3.96 -1.71 0.74
CA LEU A 25 -4.56 -2.76 1.55
C LEU A 25 -3.61 -3.09 2.69
N VAL A 26 -4.12 -3.12 3.92
CA VAL A 26 -3.32 -3.34 5.12
C VAL A 26 -3.87 -4.46 5.99
N PRO A 27 -3.01 -5.23 6.65
CA PRO A 27 -3.39 -6.12 7.75
C PRO A 27 -4.09 -5.37 8.88
N ARG A 28 -4.88 -6.10 9.70
CA ARG A 28 -5.54 -5.51 10.88
C ARG A 28 -4.54 -4.85 11.83
N HIS A 29 -3.42 -5.51 12.13
CA HIS A 29 -2.42 -5.00 13.08
C HIS A 29 -1.81 -3.67 12.64
N ILE A 30 -1.68 -3.43 11.33
CA ILE A 30 -1.22 -2.16 10.78
C ILE A 30 -2.28 -1.07 10.99
N ALA A 31 -3.55 -1.37 10.76
CA ALA A 31 -4.64 -0.42 11.01
C ALA A 31 -4.80 -0.09 12.50
N GLU A 32 -4.58 -1.07 13.39
CA GLU A 32 -4.52 -0.89 14.84
C GLU A 32 -3.34 -0.01 15.26
N ALA A 33 -2.15 -0.30 14.74
CA ALA A 33 -0.95 0.50 15.00
C ALA A 33 -1.10 1.95 14.52
N LEU A 34 -1.84 2.20 13.44
CA LEU A 34 -2.18 3.55 12.99
C LEU A 34 -3.29 4.24 13.80
N GLY A 35 -3.92 3.54 14.76
CA GLY A 35 -5.04 4.05 15.54
C GLY A 35 -6.35 4.20 14.76
N ILE A 36 -6.45 3.55 13.60
CA ILE A 36 -7.63 3.56 12.72
C ILE A 36 -8.63 2.47 13.12
N TYR A 37 -8.13 1.34 13.63
CA TYR A 37 -8.92 0.20 14.07
C TYR A 37 -8.76 0.00 15.59
N PRO A 38 -9.80 -0.42 16.34
CA PRO A 38 -11.16 -0.77 15.90
C PRO A 38 -12.11 0.42 15.72
N MET A 39 -11.72 1.62 16.14
CA MET A 39 -12.56 2.83 16.07
C MET A 39 -12.52 3.46 14.66
N LEU A 40 -13.24 2.83 13.73
CA LEU A 40 -13.28 3.26 12.34
C LEU A 40 -13.81 4.70 12.19
N PRO A 41 -13.23 5.50 11.27
CA PRO A 41 -13.79 6.81 10.91
C PRO A 41 -15.23 6.70 10.39
N SER A 42 -16.03 7.76 10.57
CA SER A 42 -17.46 7.79 10.19
C SER A 42 -17.72 7.58 8.69
N HIS A 43 -16.72 7.82 7.83
CA HIS A 43 -16.78 7.63 6.39
C HIS A 43 -16.21 6.28 5.93
N ALA A 44 -15.90 5.36 6.86
CA ALA A 44 -15.55 3.99 6.55
C ALA A 44 -16.75 3.27 5.92
N ARG A 45 -16.51 2.47 4.88
CA ARG A 45 -17.56 1.76 4.14
C ARG A 45 -17.13 0.34 3.78
N ILE A 46 -18.09 -0.58 3.70
CA ILE A 46 -17.84 -1.89 3.12
C ILE A 46 -17.75 -1.74 1.60
N SER A 47 -16.67 -2.24 1.01
CA SER A 47 -16.42 -2.25 -0.44
C SER A 47 -16.14 -3.67 -0.92
N ARG A 48 -16.60 -3.97 -2.14
CA ARG A 48 -16.45 -5.28 -2.78
C ARG A 48 -15.17 -5.32 -3.62
N TYR A 49 -14.35 -6.34 -3.39
CA TYR A 49 -13.12 -6.61 -4.12
C TYR A 49 -13.20 -7.96 -4.80
N ARG A 50 -12.85 -8.01 -6.09
CA ARG A 50 -12.62 -9.28 -6.79
C ARG A 50 -11.16 -9.65 -6.59
N VAL A 51 -10.92 -10.82 -5.99
CA VAL A 51 -9.55 -11.33 -5.76
C VAL A 51 -9.11 -12.26 -6.88
N ALA A 52 -7.84 -12.67 -6.87
CA ALA A 52 -7.23 -13.47 -7.94
C ALA A 52 -7.95 -14.80 -8.21
N SER A 53 -8.60 -15.41 -7.21
CA SER A 53 -9.41 -16.63 -7.38
C SER A 53 -10.75 -16.39 -8.11
N GLY A 54 -11.09 -15.14 -8.44
CA GLY A 54 -12.36 -14.74 -9.02
C GLY A 54 -13.48 -14.54 -8.01
N SER A 55 -13.29 -14.92 -6.74
CA SER A 55 -14.27 -14.67 -5.68
C SER A 55 -14.36 -13.18 -5.34
N ILE A 56 -15.51 -12.79 -4.79
CA ILE A 56 -15.75 -11.44 -4.27
C ILE A 56 -15.62 -11.49 -2.75
N VAL A 57 -14.83 -10.58 -2.19
CA VAL A 57 -14.70 -10.36 -0.75
C VAL A 57 -15.18 -8.96 -0.40
N GLU A 58 -15.69 -8.79 0.82
CA GLU A 58 -16.13 -7.53 1.36
C GLU A 58 -15.13 -7.04 2.41
N LEU A 59 -14.56 -5.87 2.20
CA LEU A 59 -13.51 -5.30 3.05
C LEU A 59 -13.90 -3.87 3.47
N VAL A 60 -13.40 -3.44 4.62
CA VAL A 60 -13.57 -2.05 5.07
C VAL A 60 -12.63 -1.16 4.26
N LYS A 61 -13.19 -0.19 3.55
CA LYS A 61 -12.46 0.85 2.82
C LYS A 61 -12.70 2.21 3.49
N ILE A 62 -11.62 2.98 3.63
CA ILE A 62 -11.64 4.33 4.17
C ILE A 62 -10.91 5.23 3.17
N GLU A 63 -11.61 6.18 2.59
CA GLU A 63 -11.05 7.05 1.55
C GLU A 63 -10.21 8.19 2.13
N ASP A 64 -9.12 8.56 1.44
CA ASP A 64 -8.24 9.68 1.82
C ASP A 64 -7.82 9.67 3.31
N CYS A 65 -7.56 8.49 3.85
CA CYS A 65 -7.36 8.29 5.30
C CYS A 65 -5.89 8.28 5.71
N ALA A 66 -4.97 8.02 4.78
CA ALA A 66 -3.56 7.81 5.08
C ALA A 66 -2.65 8.46 4.04
N LYS A 67 -1.38 8.59 4.42
CA LYS A 67 -0.29 9.07 3.57
C LYS A 67 0.79 8.01 3.51
N VAL A 68 1.33 7.77 2.33
CA VAL A 68 2.36 6.75 2.07
C VAL A 68 3.53 7.40 1.34
N LYS A 69 4.74 7.01 1.72
CA LYS A 69 5.97 7.26 0.96
C LYS A 69 6.85 6.02 1.04
N VAL A 70 7.76 5.86 0.07
CA VAL A 70 8.82 4.86 0.12
C VAL A 70 10.03 5.46 0.82
N ILE A 71 10.66 4.69 1.70
CA ILE A 71 11.85 5.09 2.44
C ILE A 71 12.97 4.14 2.04
N GLU A 72 14.08 4.69 1.56
CA GLU A 72 15.32 3.99 1.23
C GLU A 72 16.50 4.74 1.86
N ASP A 73 17.63 4.06 2.04
CA ASP A 73 18.80 4.64 2.73
C ASP A 73 19.31 5.95 2.11
N ASP A 74 19.12 6.12 0.80
CA ASP A 74 19.60 7.28 0.04
C ASP A 74 18.54 8.35 -0.26
N ARG A 75 17.25 8.01 -0.20
CA ARG A 75 16.15 8.93 -0.52
C ARG A 75 14.81 8.48 0.02
N GLU A 76 13.90 9.44 0.13
CA GLU A 76 12.47 9.17 0.28
C GLU A 76 11.73 9.51 -1.03
N SER A 77 10.60 8.85 -1.29
CA SER A 77 9.69 9.25 -2.38
C SER A 77 8.83 10.45 -1.98
N ASP A 78 8.11 11.00 -2.96
CA ASP A 78 6.99 11.89 -2.67
C ASP A 78 5.94 11.21 -1.79
N VAL A 79 5.21 12.02 -1.02
CA VAL A 79 4.10 11.57 -0.18
C VAL A 79 2.82 11.49 -1.01
N VAL A 80 2.18 10.32 -1.00
CA VAL A 80 0.94 10.04 -1.71
C VAL A 80 -0.20 9.86 -0.71
N ASN A 81 -1.31 10.58 -0.90
CA ASN A 81 -2.55 10.31 -0.19
C ASN A 81 -3.19 9.02 -0.73
N VAL A 82 -3.65 8.15 0.15
CA VAL A 82 -4.20 6.84 -0.22
C VAL A 82 -5.53 6.57 0.46
N ASP A 83 -6.36 5.79 -0.22
CA ASP A 83 -7.44 5.07 0.42
C ASP A 83 -6.85 3.86 1.17
N LEU A 84 -7.33 3.59 2.38
CA LEU A 84 -6.89 2.46 3.19
C LEU A 84 -7.95 1.37 3.15
N VAL A 85 -7.53 0.13 2.88
CA VAL A 85 -8.41 -1.04 2.82
C VAL A 85 -7.96 -2.03 3.89
N ILE A 86 -8.80 -2.27 4.90
CA ILE A 86 -8.46 -3.17 6.00
C ILE A 86 -8.80 -4.60 5.58
N ALA A 87 -7.79 -5.44 5.43
CA ALA A 87 -7.89 -6.86 5.15
C ALA A 87 -7.38 -7.67 6.34
N PRO A 88 -8.27 -8.14 7.24
CA PRO A 88 -7.85 -8.76 8.50
C PRO A 88 -6.93 -9.97 8.38
N HIS A 89 -7.00 -10.69 7.26
CA HIS A 89 -6.23 -11.91 6.99
C HIS A 89 -5.00 -11.67 6.10
N ALA A 90 -4.72 -10.42 5.71
CA ALA A 90 -3.50 -10.11 4.99
C ALA A 90 -2.28 -10.21 5.92
N ALA A 91 -1.19 -10.79 5.42
CA ALA A 91 0.07 -10.90 6.17
C ALA A 91 0.87 -9.59 6.13
N ILE A 92 0.97 -8.97 4.96
CA ILE A 92 1.71 -7.74 4.70
C ILE A 92 0.84 -6.74 3.92
N PRO A 93 1.11 -5.43 4.04
CA PRO A 93 0.48 -4.42 3.19
C PRO A 93 0.65 -4.73 1.69
N LEU A 94 -0.35 -4.36 0.89
CA LEU A 94 -0.39 -4.57 -0.54
C LEU A 94 -0.71 -3.25 -1.25
N MET A 95 0.20 -2.81 -2.12
CA MET A 95 0.00 -1.61 -2.93
C MET A 95 -0.84 -1.92 -4.16
N SER A 96 -1.80 -1.04 -4.47
CA SER A 96 -2.49 -1.08 -5.74
C SER A 96 -1.62 -0.57 -6.91
N ASP A 97 -1.96 -0.97 -8.14
CA ASP A 97 -1.32 -0.49 -9.37
C ASP A 97 -1.22 1.05 -9.45
N ARG A 98 -2.26 1.74 -8.98
CA ARG A 98 -2.34 3.19 -8.98
C ARG A 98 -1.40 3.81 -7.95
N LEU A 99 -1.27 3.19 -6.77
CA LEU A 99 -0.32 3.63 -5.75
C LEU A 99 1.12 3.43 -6.23
N ILE A 100 1.43 2.25 -6.80
CA ILE A 100 2.73 1.92 -7.40
C ILE A 100 3.11 2.99 -8.45
N SER A 101 2.17 3.30 -9.35
CA SER A 101 2.38 4.31 -10.39
C SER A 101 2.64 5.70 -9.82
N LYS A 102 1.92 6.10 -8.76
CA LYS A 102 2.07 7.41 -8.10
C LYS A 102 3.34 7.55 -7.29
N LEU A 103 3.82 6.47 -6.66
CA LEU A 103 5.11 6.43 -5.98
C LEU A 103 6.30 6.32 -6.95
N GLY A 104 6.01 6.17 -8.26
CA GLY A 104 7.06 6.04 -9.27
C GLY A 104 7.82 4.73 -9.17
N ILE A 105 7.25 3.67 -8.60
CA ILE A 105 7.91 2.37 -8.49
C ILE A 105 7.80 1.62 -9.82
N VAL A 106 8.89 0.97 -10.22
CA VAL A 106 8.97 0.09 -11.40
C VAL A 106 9.45 -1.29 -10.95
N ILE A 107 8.68 -2.31 -11.28
CA ILE A 107 9.09 -3.72 -11.08
C ILE A 107 10.01 -4.10 -12.24
N LEU A 108 11.23 -4.51 -11.92
CA LEU A 108 12.21 -4.98 -12.91
C LEU A 108 12.19 -6.51 -13.01
N ASP A 109 12.18 -7.18 -11.85
CA ASP A 109 12.02 -8.62 -11.73
C ASP A 109 11.27 -8.94 -10.43
N ALA A 110 10.03 -9.42 -10.54
CA ALA A 110 9.20 -9.73 -9.38
C ALA A 110 9.70 -10.94 -8.59
N GLY A 111 10.27 -11.94 -9.25
CA GLY A 111 10.73 -13.17 -8.61
C GLY A 111 11.99 -12.96 -7.79
N GLU A 112 12.89 -12.10 -8.29
CA GLU A 112 14.14 -11.73 -7.62
C GLU A 112 13.99 -10.54 -6.66
N GLY A 113 12.82 -9.90 -6.64
CA GLY A 113 12.55 -8.70 -5.86
C GLY A 113 13.36 -7.49 -6.34
N LEU A 114 13.60 -7.39 -7.65
CA LEU A 114 14.33 -6.27 -8.26
C LEU A 114 13.35 -5.18 -8.70
N TRP A 115 13.65 -3.95 -8.32
CA TRP A 115 12.82 -2.80 -8.61
C TRP A 115 13.67 -1.53 -8.71
N CYS A 116 13.08 -0.42 -9.14
CA CYS A 116 13.70 0.90 -9.05
C CYS A 116 12.64 2.00 -9.00
N PHE A 117 13.05 3.23 -8.69
CA PHE A 117 12.21 4.39 -9.00
C PHE A 117 12.23 4.66 -10.51
N ARG A 118 11.19 5.30 -11.03
CA ARG A 118 11.01 5.53 -12.47
C ARG A 118 12.13 6.37 -13.08
N ASP A 119 12.67 7.32 -12.33
CA ASP A 119 13.81 8.16 -12.71
C ASP A 119 15.16 7.41 -12.72
N GLU A 120 15.17 6.19 -12.18
CA GLU A 120 16.33 5.29 -12.05
C GLU A 120 16.36 4.18 -13.10
N ILE A 121 15.37 4.08 -13.98
CA ILE A 121 15.35 3.08 -15.06
C ILE A 121 16.66 3.15 -15.85
N GLY A 122 17.37 2.03 -15.94
CA GLY A 122 18.66 1.90 -16.62
C GLY A 122 19.86 2.47 -15.87
N LYS A 123 19.68 3.00 -14.65
CA LYS A 123 20.74 3.61 -13.84
C LYS A 123 21.00 2.86 -12.54
N ARG A 124 19.94 2.35 -11.90
CA ARG A 124 20.02 1.65 -10.61
C ARG A 124 19.02 0.53 -10.54
N VAL A 125 19.44 -0.56 -9.89
CA VAL A 125 18.58 -1.68 -9.50
C VAL A 125 18.59 -1.75 -7.98
N ARG A 126 17.40 -1.71 -7.39
CA ARG A 126 17.15 -1.90 -5.96
C ARG A 126 16.68 -3.33 -5.71
N ARG A 127 16.90 -3.82 -4.50
CA ARG A 127 16.47 -5.16 -4.07
C ARG A 127 15.57 -5.03 -2.85
N SER A 128 14.41 -5.69 -2.89
CA SER A 128 13.50 -5.75 -1.75
C SER A 128 14.16 -6.40 -0.54
N MET A 129 13.82 -5.91 0.65
CA MET A 129 14.12 -6.61 1.90
C MET A 129 13.37 -7.96 1.92
N ARG A 130 14.04 -9.02 2.36
CA ARG A 130 13.45 -10.37 2.51
C ARG A 130 12.89 -10.55 3.91
#